data_AF-A0A2V8Q463-F1
#
_entry.id   AF-A0A2V8Q463-F1
#
_cell.length_a   1.000
_cell.length_b   1.000
_cell.length_c   1.000
_cell.angle_alpha   90.00
_cell.angle_beta   90.00
_cell.angle_gamma   90.00
#
_symmetry.space_group_name_H-M   'P 1'
#
loop_
_entity.id
_entity.type
_entity.pdbx_description
1 polymer ?
#
loop_
_entity_poly.entity_id
_entity_poly.type
_entity_poly.pdbx_seq_one_letter_code
_entity_poly.pdbx_strand_id
1 'polypeptide(L)'
;AIRDDIPETLPADLRKRQRLINRAEALREIHFPSADASPTDYENARSAAHLRLIFEEVFWLALGLSVKRGRRIKERKGTAIKIDDSIKKRIASVLPFKLTDAQRKVVKEIFSDLKSEAPMNRLLQGDVGSGKTIVAVIAMLTTMEISNAFSLQVLIA
;
A
#
# COMPACT_ATOMS: atom_id res chain seq x y z
N ALA A 1 30.72 -19.40 12.72
CA ALA A 1 31.21 -18.39 11.77
C ALA A 1 30.21 -18.25 10.63
N ILE A 2 29.82 -17.04 10.27
CA ILE A 2 28.96 -16.77 9.10
C ILE A 2 29.81 -17.07 7.86
N ARG A 3 29.33 -17.99 7.01
CA ARG A 3 30.06 -18.45 5.82
C ARG A 3 30.09 -17.36 4.75
N ASP A 4 31.17 -17.29 3.97
CA ASP A 4 31.34 -16.35 2.86
C ASP A 4 30.51 -16.71 1.62
N ASP A 5 29.91 -17.90 1.57
CA ASP A 5 29.14 -18.42 0.45
C ASP A 5 27.66 -17.98 0.44
N ILE A 6 27.33 -16.88 1.10
CA ILE A 6 25.95 -16.38 1.14
C ILE A 6 25.60 -15.77 -0.22
N PRO A 7 24.59 -16.32 -0.93
CA PRO A 7 24.21 -15.81 -2.23
C PRO A 7 23.63 -14.40 -2.10
N GLU A 8 24.07 -13.54 -3.01
CA GLU A 8 23.55 -12.18 -3.14
C GLU A 8 22.11 -12.20 -3.69
N THR A 9 21.28 -11.32 -3.15
CA THR A 9 19.85 -11.22 -3.48
C THR A 9 19.58 -9.99 -4.34
N LEU A 10 20.33 -8.90 -4.12
CA LEU A 10 20.14 -7.66 -4.84
C LEU A 10 21.01 -7.62 -6.12
N PRO A 11 20.45 -7.18 -7.26
CA PRO A 11 21.23 -6.97 -8.48
C PRO A 11 22.45 -6.07 -8.25
N ALA A 12 23.56 -6.38 -8.93
CA ALA A 12 24.83 -5.69 -8.72
C ALA A 12 24.75 -4.19 -9.06
N ASP A 13 23.98 -3.82 -10.08
CA ASP A 13 23.71 -2.43 -10.46
C ASP A 13 22.91 -1.69 -9.37
N LEU A 14 21.95 -2.36 -8.73
CA LEU A 14 21.17 -1.76 -7.64
C LEU A 14 22.05 -1.49 -6.42
N ARG A 15 22.87 -2.46 -6.01
CA ARG A 15 23.81 -2.28 -4.88
C ARG A 15 24.79 -1.15 -5.15
N LYS A 16 25.34 -1.06 -6.37
CA LYS A 16 26.26 0.02 -6.75
C LYS A 16 25.58 1.39 -6.71
N ARG A 17 24.38 1.51 -7.27
CA ARG A 17 23.60 2.77 -7.27
C ARG A 17 23.26 3.24 -5.86
N GLN A 18 22.92 2.30 -4.98
CA GLN A 18 22.52 2.58 -3.60
C GLN A 18 23.69 2.54 -2.60
N ARG A 19 24.92 2.32 -3.09
CA ARG A 19 26.16 2.22 -2.28
C ARG A 19 26.05 1.21 -1.13
N LEU A 20 25.45 0.06 -1.40
CA LEU A 20 25.20 -0.96 -0.39
C LEU A 20 26.32 -2.02 -0.41
N ILE A 21 26.77 -2.40 0.79
CA ILE A 21 27.70 -3.52 0.98
C ILE A 21 27.08 -4.85 0.52
N ASN A 22 27.90 -5.89 0.37
CA ASN A 22 27.37 -7.18 -0.03
C ASN A 22 26.62 -7.86 1.13
N ARG A 23 25.76 -8.84 0.80
CA ARG A 23 24.92 -9.51 1.80
C ARG A 23 25.70 -10.25 2.89
N ALA A 24 26.77 -10.96 2.52
CA ALA A 24 27.58 -11.72 3.48
C ALA A 24 28.28 -10.78 4.48
N GLU A 25 28.81 -9.67 3.98
CA GLU A 25 29.44 -8.61 4.77
C GLU A 25 28.44 -7.96 5.73
N ALA A 26 27.25 -7.59 5.26
CA ALA A 26 26.21 -7.03 6.13
C ALA A 26 25.81 -7.99 7.27
N LEU A 27 25.66 -9.28 6.96
CA LEU A 27 25.34 -10.30 7.96
C LEU A 27 26.50 -10.53 8.93
N ARG A 28 27.76 -10.42 8.50
CA ARG A 28 28.90 -10.48 9.41
C ARG A 28 28.91 -9.29 10.35
N GLU A 29 28.88 -8.08 9.80
CA GLU A 29 28.98 -6.83 10.54
C GLU A 29 27.86 -6.68 11.58
N ILE A 30 26.64 -7.12 11.27
CA ILE A 30 25.52 -7.03 12.23
C ILE A 30 25.68 -7.97 13.43
N HIS A 31 26.33 -9.13 13.27
CA HIS A 31 26.52 -10.11 14.36
C HIS A 31 27.86 -9.93 15.08
N PHE A 32 28.89 -9.54 14.34
CA PHE A 32 30.27 -9.40 14.79
C PHE A 32 30.83 -8.08 14.25
N PRO A 33 30.39 -6.94 14.80
CA PRO A 33 30.88 -5.64 14.37
C PRO A 33 32.40 -5.55 14.60
N SER A 34 33.10 -4.88 13.69
CA SER A 34 34.53 -4.65 13.80
C SER A 34 34.88 -3.79 15.04
N ALA A 35 36.12 -3.85 15.52
CA ALA A 35 36.53 -3.11 16.72
C ALA A 35 36.50 -1.58 16.54
N ASP A 36 36.61 -1.12 15.29
CA ASP A 36 36.51 0.28 14.86
C ASP A 36 35.08 0.71 14.54
N ALA A 37 34.09 -0.19 14.66
CA ALA A 37 32.69 0.12 14.44
C ALA A 37 32.19 1.17 15.45
N SER A 38 31.54 2.21 14.92
CA SER A 38 30.86 3.27 15.69
C SER A 38 29.70 2.69 16.51
N PRO A 39 29.78 2.63 17.86
CA PRO A 39 28.70 2.09 18.68
C PRO A 39 27.39 2.87 18.49
N THR A 40 27.49 4.20 18.34
CA THR A 40 26.34 5.08 18.12
C THR A 40 25.62 4.79 16.82
N ASP A 41 26.32 4.37 15.75
CA ASP A 41 25.66 4.01 14.49
C ASP A 41 24.93 2.69 14.59
N TYR A 42 25.41 1.76 15.41
CA TYR A 42 24.72 0.48 15.66
C TYR A 42 23.50 0.68 16.53
N GLU A 43 23.59 1.46 17.61
CA GLU A 43 22.46 1.80 18.49
C GLU A 43 21.32 2.50 17.73
N ASN A 44 21.66 3.36 16.77
CA ASN A 44 20.68 4.09 15.97
C ASN A 44 20.25 3.37 14.68
N ALA A 45 20.69 2.12 14.46
CA ALA A 45 20.44 1.35 13.24
C ALA A 45 20.87 2.06 11.94
N ARG A 46 22.02 2.74 11.98
CA ARG A 46 22.60 3.53 10.87
C ARG A 46 23.88 2.95 10.27
N SER A 47 24.43 1.87 10.83
CA SER A 47 25.61 1.22 10.25
C SER A 47 25.33 0.70 8.83
N ALA A 48 26.39 0.51 8.03
CA ALA A 48 26.25 0.03 6.65
C ALA A 48 25.51 -1.32 6.56
N ALA A 49 25.69 -2.19 7.56
CA ALA A 49 24.95 -3.44 7.70
C ALA A 49 23.45 -3.23 7.88
N HIS A 50 23.05 -2.34 8.80
CA HIS A 50 21.65 -1.98 8.99
C HIS A 50 21.05 -1.41 7.71
N LEU A 51 21.70 -0.43 7.08
CA LEU A 51 21.21 0.19 5.86
C LEU A 51 21.02 -0.83 4.73
N ARG A 52 21.97 -1.76 4.55
CA ARG A 52 21.87 -2.84 3.56
C ARG A 52 20.70 -3.79 3.83
N LEU A 53 20.47 -4.20 5.08
CA LEU A 53 19.42 -5.16 5.44
C LEU A 53 18.03 -4.51 5.43
N ILE A 54 17.90 -3.31 6.01
CA ILE A 54 16.67 -2.51 5.97
C ILE A 54 16.27 -2.23 4.52
N PHE A 55 17.22 -1.81 3.69
CA PHE A 55 16.94 -1.56 2.28
C PHE A 55 16.44 -2.83 1.57
N GLU A 56 17.09 -3.98 1.79
CA GLU A 56 16.69 -5.24 1.17
C GLU A 56 15.27 -5.64 1.55
N GLU A 57 14.94 -5.58 2.83
CA GLU A 57 13.61 -5.96 3.31
C GLU A 57 12.53 -5.05 2.71
N VAL A 58 12.74 -3.73 2.75
CA VAL A 58 11.82 -2.76 2.17
C VAL A 58 11.74 -2.90 0.65
N PHE A 59 12.86 -3.18 -0.02
CA PHE A 59 12.91 -3.38 -1.47
C PHE A 59 12.05 -4.57 -1.89
N TRP A 60 12.21 -5.73 -1.24
CA TRP A 60 11.43 -6.92 -1.57
C TRP A 60 9.95 -6.75 -1.26
N LEU A 61 9.62 -6.10 -0.14
CA LEU A 61 8.24 -5.74 0.18
C LEU A 61 7.63 -4.84 -0.89
N ALA A 62 8.33 -3.76 -1.26
CA ALA A 62 7.89 -2.80 -2.26
C ALA A 62 7.76 -3.43 -3.66
N LEU A 63 8.70 -4.30 -4.04
CA LEU A 63 8.67 -5.02 -5.30
C LEU A 63 7.48 -5.99 -5.34
N GLY A 64 7.28 -6.78 -4.29
CA GLY A 64 6.15 -7.70 -4.17
C GLY A 64 4.80 -6.97 -4.27
N LEU A 65 4.67 -5.84 -3.56
CA LEU A 65 3.48 -4.98 -3.66
C LEU A 65 3.29 -4.40 -5.07
N SER A 66 4.37 -3.98 -5.74
CA SER A 66 4.32 -3.43 -7.10
C SER A 66 3.91 -4.48 -8.13
N VAL A 67 4.44 -5.70 -8.03
CA VAL A 67 4.04 -6.84 -8.87
C VAL A 67 2.55 -7.15 -8.67
N LYS A 68 2.08 -7.20 -7.41
CA LYS A 68 0.66 -7.43 -7.09
C LYS A 68 -0.25 -6.32 -7.65
N ARG A 69 0.16 -5.06 -7.52
CA ARG A 69 -0.55 -3.91 -8.11
C ARG A 69 -0.62 -4.00 -9.64
N GLY A 70 0.51 -4.31 -10.29
CA GLY A 70 0.58 -4.45 -11.75
C GLY A 70 -0.29 -5.60 -12.30
N ARG A 71 -0.38 -6.73 -11.59
CA ARG A 71 -1.30 -7.83 -11.94
C ARG A 71 -2.76 -7.40 -11.84
N ARG A 72 -3.15 -6.70 -10.77
CA ARG A 72 -4.52 -6.20 -10.58
C ARG A 72 -4.95 -5.18 -11.61
N ILE A 73 -4.06 -4.27 -12.03
CA ILE A 73 -4.40 -3.32 -13.12
C ILE A 73 -4.70 -4.07 -14.43
N LYS A 74 -4.04 -5.23 -14.64
CA LYS A 74 -4.29 -6.09 -15.81
C LYS A 74 -5.53 -6.98 -15.65
N GLU A 75 -6.03 -7.19 -14.44
CA GLU A 75 -7.32 -7.85 -14.22
C GLU A 75 -8.41 -6.92 -14.73
N ARG A 76 -8.93 -7.21 -15.92
CA ARG A 76 -10.02 -6.41 -16.51
C ARG A 76 -11.26 -6.54 -15.64
N LYS A 77 -11.80 -5.41 -15.20
CA LYS A 77 -13.16 -5.34 -14.71
C LYS A 77 -14.10 -5.55 -15.90
N GLY A 78 -15.05 -6.47 -15.78
CA GLY A 78 -15.97 -6.82 -16.87
C GLY A 78 -16.79 -5.62 -17.39
N THR A 79 -17.08 -4.63 -16.54
CA THR A 79 -17.89 -3.45 -16.90
C THR A 79 -17.45 -2.22 -16.12
N ALA A 80 -17.12 -1.12 -16.83
CA ALA A 80 -16.90 0.19 -16.22
C ALA A 80 -18.23 0.76 -15.68
N ILE A 81 -18.20 1.27 -14.45
CA ILE A 81 -19.42 1.70 -13.75
C ILE A 81 -19.80 3.11 -14.19
N LYS A 82 -21.01 3.29 -14.76
CA LYS A 82 -21.58 4.62 -15.00
C LYS A 82 -22.26 5.13 -13.73
N ILE A 83 -21.62 6.09 -13.06
CA ILE A 83 -22.21 6.83 -11.95
C ILE A 83 -22.75 8.15 -12.50
N ASP A 84 -24.07 8.25 -12.62
CA ASP A 84 -24.79 9.44 -13.07
C ASP A 84 -25.28 10.29 -11.88
N ASP A 85 -25.93 11.42 -12.19
CA ASP A 85 -26.47 12.31 -11.16
C ASP A 85 -27.73 11.76 -10.47
N SER A 86 -28.39 10.74 -11.04
CA SER A 86 -29.56 10.10 -10.42
C SER A 86 -29.16 9.28 -9.20
N ILE A 87 -28.08 8.51 -9.30
CA ILE A 87 -27.48 7.73 -8.20
C ILE A 87 -27.05 8.66 -7.07
N LYS A 88 -26.37 9.77 -7.40
CA LYS A 88 -25.95 10.76 -6.41
C LYS A 88 -27.14 11.38 -5.67
N LYS A 89 -28.23 11.70 -6.39
CA LYS A 89 -29.46 12.25 -5.79
C LYS A 89 -30.16 11.24 -4.88
N ARG A 90 -30.24 9.97 -5.28
CA ARG A 90 -30.82 8.89 -4.46
C ARG A 90 -30.03 8.70 -3.17
N ILE A 91 -28.70 8.58 -3.26
CA ILE A 91 -27.84 8.48 -2.08
C ILE A 91 -28.04 9.70 -1.16
N ALA A 92 -28.06 10.92 -1.72
CA ALA A 92 -28.29 12.13 -0.94
C ALA A 92 -29.68 12.17 -0.27
N SER A 93 -30.72 11.62 -0.90
CA SER A 93 -32.08 11.59 -0.33
C SER A 93 -32.24 10.64 0.86
N VAL A 94 -31.38 9.61 0.97
CA VAL A 94 -31.45 8.61 2.05
C VAL A 94 -30.58 9.02 3.25
N LEU A 95 -29.67 9.97 3.06
CA LEU A 95 -28.77 10.45 4.12
C LEU A 95 -29.43 11.54 4.97
N PRO A 96 -29.67 11.32 6.28
CA PRO A 96 -30.32 12.31 7.14
C PRO A 96 -29.39 13.47 7.57
N PHE A 97 -28.18 13.53 7.02
CA PHE A 97 -27.17 14.53 7.34
C PHE A 97 -26.31 14.87 6.12
N LYS A 98 -25.65 16.01 6.18
CA LYS A 98 -24.65 16.40 5.18
C LYS A 98 -23.30 15.75 5.52
N LEU A 99 -22.65 15.17 4.51
CA LEU A 99 -21.28 14.69 4.64
C LEU A 99 -20.34 15.84 5.01
N THR A 100 -19.25 15.54 5.72
CA THR A 100 -18.15 16.48 5.90
C THR A 100 -17.36 16.66 4.60
N ASP A 101 -16.51 17.69 4.50
CA ASP A 101 -15.63 17.87 3.34
C ASP A 101 -14.68 16.68 3.13
N ALA A 102 -14.15 16.12 4.22
CA ALA A 102 -13.31 14.93 4.18
C ALA A 102 -14.06 13.73 3.62
N GLN A 103 -15.28 13.47 4.11
CA GLN A 103 -16.12 12.38 3.60
C GLN A 103 -16.49 12.58 2.13
N ARG A 104 -16.84 13.81 1.71
CA ARG A 104 -17.11 14.14 0.30
C ARG A 104 -15.90 13.86 -0.60
N LYS A 105 -14.70 14.23 -0.16
CA LYS A 105 -13.46 13.98 -0.91
C LYS A 105 -13.26 12.48 -1.11
N VAL A 106 -13.37 11.68 -0.05
CA VAL A 106 -13.19 10.23 -0.11
C VAL A 106 -14.26 9.57 -0.98
N VAL A 107 -15.52 10.00 -0.90
CA VAL A 107 -16.59 9.50 -1.78
C VAL A 107 -16.31 9.79 -3.25
N LYS A 108 -15.79 10.99 -3.57
CA LYS A 108 -15.38 11.32 -4.96
C LYS A 108 -14.25 10.41 -5.45
N GLU A 109 -13.27 10.12 -4.60
CA GLU A 109 -12.17 9.19 -4.91
C GLU A 109 -12.70 7.76 -5.16
N ILE A 110 -13.60 7.27 -4.30
CA ILE A 110 -14.28 5.98 -4.50
C ILE A 110 -15.03 5.95 -5.83
N PHE A 111 -15.77 7.01 -6.17
CA PHE A 111 -16.48 7.09 -7.45
C PHE A 111 -15.53 7.10 -8.65
N SER A 112 -14.38 7.75 -8.53
CA SER A 112 -13.34 7.73 -9.57
C SER A 112 -12.80 6.31 -9.76
N ASP A 113 -12.47 5.61 -8.68
CA ASP A 113 -11.93 4.25 -8.72
C ASP A 113 -12.97 3.26 -9.29
N LEU A 114 -14.25 3.40 -8.88
CA LEU A 114 -15.35 2.58 -9.39
C LEU A 114 -15.59 2.77 -10.90
N LYS A 115 -15.38 3.99 -11.43
CA LYS A 115 -15.50 4.29 -12.87
C LYS A 115 -14.35 3.72 -13.70
N SER A 116 -13.21 3.40 -13.09
CA SER A 116 -12.05 2.86 -13.80
C SER A 116 -12.27 1.43 -14.30
N GLU A 117 -11.46 1.01 -15.28
CA GLU A 117 -11.45 -0.36 -15.82
C GLU A 117 -10.74 -1.37 -14.90
N ALA A 118 -10.03 -0.88 -13.88
CA ALA A 118 -9.40 -1.73 -12.88
C ALA A 118 -10.34 -1.93 -11.67
N PRO A 119 -10.27 -3.08 -10.98
CA PRO A 119 -10.94 -3.26 -9.69
C PRO A 119 -10.48 -2.21 -8.68
N MET A 120 -11.43 -1.56 -7.99
CA MET A 120 -11.09 -0.63 -6.91
C MET A 120 -10.45 -1.39 -5.74
N ASN A 121 -9.29 -0.93 -5.28
CA ASN A 121 -8.60 -1.48 -4.12
C ASN A 121 -8.11 -0.36 -3.22
N ARG A 122 -8.98 0.07 -2.31
CA ARG A 122 -8.77 1.22 -1.43
C ARG A 122 -8.89 0.79 0.02
N LEU A 123 -7.99 1.30 0.85
CA LEU A 123 -8.09 1.24 2.30
C LEU A 123 -8.78 2.52 2.79
N LEU A 124 -9.93 2.39 3.43
CA LEU A 124 -10.62 3.51 4.08
C LEU A 124 -10.17 3.61 5.54
N GLN A 125 -9.38 4.63 5.87
CA GLN A 125 -8.80 4.81 7.20
C GLN A 125 -9.17 6.20 7.76
N GLY A 126 -9.36 6.27 9.08
CA GLY A 126 -9.72 7.49 9.80
C GLY A 126 -9.98 7.18 11.28
N ASP A 127 -10.14 8.20 12.12
CA ASP A 127 -10.31 8.01 13.56
C ASP A 127 -11.67 7.40 13.93
N VAL A 128 -11.82 6.95 15.17
CA VAL A 128 -13.12 6.53 15.73
C VAL A 128 -14.09 7.72 15.67
N GLY A 129 -15.31 7.51 15.19
CA GLY A 129 -16.30 8.57 15.05
C GLY A 129 -16.20 9.44 13.79
N SER A 130 -15.17 9.27 12.94
CA SER A 130 -15.01 10.04 11.68
C SER A 130 -16.04 9.74 10.58
N GLY A 131 -16.94 8.77 10.81
CA GLY A 131 -17.98 8.40 9.85
C GLY A 131 -17.50 7.49 8.71
N LYS A 132 -16.48 6.66 8.92
CA LYS A 132 -16.04 5.64 7.95
C LYS A 132 -17.19 4.74 7.47
N THR A 133 -18.10 4.40 8.38
CA THR A 133 -19.28 3.58 8.09
C THR A 133 -20.17 4.21 7.02
N ILE A 134 -20.43 5.52 7.07
CA ILE A 134 -21.30 6.13 6.06
C ILE A 134 -20.65 6.15 4.68
N VAL A 135 -19.33 6.37 4.62
CA VAL A 135 -18.58 6.29 3.37
C VAL A 135 -18.63 4.88 2.77
N ALA A 136 -18.51 3.85 3.61
CA ALA A 136 -18.65 2.46 3.18
C ALA A 136 -20.07 2.14 2.67
N VAL A 137 -21.11 2.60 3.37
CA VAL A 137 -22.52 2.42 2.95
C VAL A 137 -22.77 3.09 1.59
N ILE A 138 -22.26 4.31 1.38
CA ILE A 138 -22.36 5.01 0.09
C ILE A 138 -21.72 4.19 -1.03
N ALA A 139 -20.53 3.61 -0.79
CA ALA A 139 -19.87 2.76 -1.75
C ALA A 139 -20.70 1.51 -2.08
N MET A 140 -21.26 0.84 -1.05
CA MET A 140 -22.11 -0.34 -1.23
C MET A 140 -23.38 -0.03 -2.02
N LEU A 141 -24.11 1.04 -1.66
CA LEU A 141 -25.33 1.47 -2.35
C LEU A 141 -25.05 1.76 -3.83
N THR A 142 -23.96 2.46 -4.11
CA THR A 142 -23.52 2.76 -5.48
C THR A 142 -23.28 1.49 -6.28
N THR A 143 -22.74 0.43 -5.65
CA THR A 143 -22.49 -0.85 -6.34
C THR A 143 -23.74 -1.72 -6.47
N MET A 144 -24.67 -1.68 -5.51
CA MET A 144 -25.92 -2.44 -5.55
C MET A 144 -26.84 -1.96 -6.67
N GLU A 145 -26.93 -0.65 -6.92
CA GLU A 145 -27.74 -0.10 -8.02
C GLU A 145 -27.25 -0.54 -9.42
N ILE A 146 -26.06 -1.13 -9.53
CA ILE A 146 -25.38 -1.35 -10.80
C ILE A 146 -25.13 -2.85 -11.09
N SER A 147 -25.68 -3.74 -10.24
CA SER A 147 -25.77 -5.20 -10.43
C SER A 147 -24.49 -5.87 -10.95
N ASN A 148 -23.32 -5.49 -10.42
CA ASN A 148 -22.03 -6.03 -10.82
C ASN A 148 -21.23 -6.54 -9.62
N ALA A 149 -20.54 -7.67 -9.81
CA ALA A 149 -19.66 -8.26 -8.80
C ALA A 149 -18.42 -7.39 -8.56
N PHE A 150 -18.09 -7.14 -7.29
CA PHE A 150 -16.88 -6.41 -6.91
C PHE A 150 -16.39 -6.80 -5.51
N SER A 151 -15.11 -6.55 -5.25
CA SER A 151 -14.50 -6.71 -3.94
C SER A 151 -14.30 -5.33 -3.27
N LEU A 152 -15.20 -4.92 -2.37
CA LEU A 152 -14.93 -3.81 -1.45
C LEU A 152 -14.13 -4.37 -0.28
N GLN A 153 -12.90 -3.89 -0.07
CA GLN A 153 -12.20 -4.17 1.18
C GLN A 153 -12.30 -2.94 2.08
N VAL A 154 -13.29 -2.94 2.96
CA VAL A 154 -13.37 -1.94 4.04
C VAL A 154 -12.65 -2.51 5.25
N LEU A 155 -11.51 -1.94 5.60
CA LEU A 155 -10.92 -2.21 6.91
C LEU A 155 -11.49 -1.19 7.89
N ILE A 156 -12.33 -1.66 8.81
CA ILE A 156 -12.80 -0.87 9.94
C ILE A 156 -11.76 -1.06 11.04
N ALA A 157 -10.86 -0.09 11.18
CA ALA A 157 -10.02 0.07 12.37
C ALA A 157 -10.55 1.24 13.22
#